data_AF-A0AAD7VYM1-F1
#
_entry.id   AF-A0AAD7VYM1-F1
#
_cell.length_a   1.000
_cell.length_b   1.000
_cell.length_c   1.000
_cell.angle_alpha   90.00
_cell.angle_beta   90.00
_cell.angle_gamma   90.00
#
_symmetry.space_group_name_H-M   'P 1'
#
loop_
_entity.id
_entity.type
_entity.pdbx_description
1 polymer ?
#
loop_
_entity_poly.entity_id
_entity_poly.type
_entity_poly.pdbx_seq_one_letter_code
_entity_poly.pdbx_strand_id
1 'polypeptide(L)'
;MRWIYENSMAKSDDLILGALDSLSADQLDRFKYKLSTLKGIGYGLIEKESNAAVTRRIISKFTEKDAVAHTAEVLRAIDENKEADDLGEAHARK
;
A
#
# COMPACT_ATOMS: atom_id res chain seq x y z
N MET A 1 8.56 -8.39 29.21
CA MET A 1 8.77 -7.84 27.85
C MET A 1 7.41 -7.58 27.21
N ARG A 2 7.08 -6.32 26.94
CA ARG A 2 5.89 -5.96 26.16
C ARG A 2 6.28 -4.74 25.31
N TRP A 3 6.20 -4.92 24.00
CA TRP A 3 6.81 -4.06 23.00
C TRP A 3 6.09 -2.72 22.91
N ILE A 4 6.83 -1.64 23.13
CA ILE A 4 6.42 -0.23 22.93
C ILE A 4 6.61 0.17 21.44
N TYR A 5 6.08 -0.63 20.52
CA TYR A 5 6.14 -0.35 19.07
C TYR A 5 4.78 -0.32 18.38
N GLU A 6 3.69 -0.26 19.14
CA GLU A 6 2.32 -0.31 18.58
C GLU A 6 1.81 1.04 18.02
N ASN A 7 2.52 2.16 18.25
CA ASN A 7 1.96 3.50 17.96
C ASN A 7 2.56 4.24 16.76
N SER A 8 3.64 3.73 16.14
CA SER A 8 4.24 4.35 14.94
C SER A 8 3.95 3.60 13.65
N MET A 9 3.91 2.27 13.71
CA MET A 9 3.68 1.39 12.56
C MET A 9 2.25 1.50 12.01
N ALA A 10 1.27 1.76 12.88
CA ALA A 10 -0.15 1.88 12.50
C ALA A 10 -0.42 2.97 11.45
N LYS A 11 0.24 4.14 11.54
CA LYS A 11 -0.16 5.26 10.68
C LYS A 11 0.33 5.21 9.22
N SER A 12 1.06 4.18 8.77
CA SER A 12 1.32 3.98 7.32
C SER A 12 0.54 2.80 6.76
N ASP A 13 0.30 1.76 7.57
CA ASP A 13 -0.71 0.72 7.30
C ASP A 13 -2.08 1.36 7.02
N ASP A 14 -2.53 2.26 7.90
CA ASP A 14 -3.84 2.90 7.76
C ASP A 14 -3.94 3.78 6.50
N LEU A 15 -2.84 4.45 6.12
CA LEU A 15 -2.80 5.30 4.93
C LEU A 15 -2.85 4.47 3.65
N ILE A 16 -2.05 3.41 3.58
CA ILE A 16 -2.04 2.50 2.43
C ILE A 16 -3.39 1.79 2.33
N LEU A 17 -3.92 1.30 3.44
CA LEU A 17 -5.24 0.65 3.47
C LEU A 17 -6.34 1.60 3.00
N GLY A 18 -6.36 2.84 3.51
CA GLY A 18 -7.32 3.85 3.09
C GLY A 18 -7.25 4.16 1.60
N ALA A 19 -6.03 4.24 1.04
CA ALA A 19 -5.84 4.43 -0.40
C ALA A 19 -6.29 3.21 -1.23
N LEU A 20 -6.17 1.98 -0.70
CA LEU A 20 -6.69 0.79 -1.37
C LEU A 20 -8.21 0.66 -1.26
N ASP A 21 -8.80 1.08 -0.14
CA ASP A 21 -10.25 1.05 0.07
C ASP A 21 -10.98 2.12 -0.74
N SER A 22 -10.30 3.18 -1.18
CA SER A 22 -10.87 4.17 -2.11
C SER A 22 -10.90 3.69 -3.57
N LEU A 23 -10.18 2.61 -3.91
CA LEU A 23 -10.17 2.05 -5.26
C LEU A 23 -11.42 1.22 -5.53
N SER A 24 -11.96 1.33 -6.74
CA SER A 24 -12.93 0.38 -7.28
C SER A 24 -12.29 -1.01 -7.49
N ALA A 25 -13.13 -2.03 -7.66
CA ALA A 25 -12.66 -3.41 -7.87
C ALA A 25 -11.70 -3.53 -9.08
N ASP A 26 -12.01 -2.86 -10.19
CA ASP A 26 -11.18 -2.89 -11.41
C ASP A 26 -9.83 -2.19 -11.20
N GLN A 27 -9.83 -1.06 -10.48
CA GLN A 27 -8.60 -0.33 -10.14
C GLN A 27 -7.73 -1.15 -9.18
N LEU A 28 -8.34 -1.83 -8.22
CA LEU A 28 -7.65 -2.70 -7.27
C LEU A 28 -7.02 -3.91 -7.96
N ASP A 29 -7.69 -4.50 -8.96
CA ASP A 29 -7.13 -5.60 -9.74
C ASP A 29 -5.89 -5.15 -10.53
N ARG A 30 -5.97 -3.99 -11.20
CA ARG A 30 -4.82 -3.36 -11.86
C ARG A 30 -3.70 -3.02 -10.89
N PHE A 31 -4.04 -2.52 -9.70
CA PHE A 31 -3.09 -2.22 -8.64
C PHE A 31 -2.35 -3.49 -8.22
N LYS A 32 -3.06 -4.58 -7.92
CA LYS A 32 -2.48 -5.88 -7.54
C LYS A 32 -1.60 -6.44 -8.66
N TYR A 33 -2.07 -6.37 -9.90
CA TYR A 33 -1.28 -6.79 -11.06
C TYR A 33 0.02 -6.00 -11.14
N LYS A 34 -0.05 -4.67 -11.05
CA LYS A 34 1.13 -3.82 -11.15
C LYS A 34 2.07 -3.97 -9.94
N LEU A 35 1.53 -4.09 -8.73
CA LEU A 35 2.27 -4.40 -7.52
C LEU A 35 3.04 -5.71 -7.64
N SER A 36 2.47 -6.72 -8.30
CA SER A 36 3.15 -7.99 -8.53
C SER A 36 4.36 -7.91 -9.46
N THR A 37 4.46 -6.83 -10.25
CA THR A 37 5.65 -6.55 -11.06
C THR A 37 6.82 -5.99 -10.25
N LEU A 38 6.56 -5.52 -9.02
CA LEU A 38 7.61 -5.13 -8.08
C LEU A 38 8.28 -6.38 -7.51
N LYS A 39 9.62 -6.35 -7.43
CA LYS A 39 10.40 -7.50 -6.98
C LYS A 39 9.97 -7.97 -5.59
N GLY A 40 9.49 -9.20 -5.50
CA GLY A 40 9.29 -9.90 -4.23
C GLY A 40 7.86 -9.93 -3.70
N ILE A 41 6.87 -9.50 -4.48
CA ILE A 41 5.45 -9.78 -4.24
C ILE A 41 4.91 -10.53 -5.47
N GLY A 42 4.58 -11.81 -5.33
CA GLY A 42 4.02 -12.59 -6.44
C GLY A 42 2.52 -12.36 -6.61
N TYR A 43 2.03 -12.27 -7.86
CA TYR A 43 0.61 -12.02 -8.14
C TYR A 43 -0.32 -13.04 -7.47
N GLY A 44 0.01 -14.33 -7.57
CA GLY A 44 -0.78 -15.41 -6.96
C GLY A 44 -0.85 -15.36 -5.42
N LEU A 45 -0.02 -14.52 -4.77
CA LEU A 45 -0.09 -14.29 -3.33
C LEU A 45 -1.09 -13.18 -2.96
N ILE A 46 -1.37 -12.23 -3.87
CA ILE A 46 -2.13 -11.01 -3.55
C ILE A 46 -3.45 -10.88 -4.31
N GLU A 47 -3.62 -11.62 -5.41
CA GLU A 47 -4.82 -11.56 -6.27
C GLU A 47 -6.12 -11.70 -5.45
N LYS A 48 -6.19 -12.74 -4.62
CA LYS A 48 -7.39 -13.06 -3.82
C LYS A 48 -7.37 -12.49 -2.40
N GLU A 49 -6.37 -11.68 -2.08
CA GLU A 49 -6.23 -11.12 -0.75
C GLU A 49 -7.07 -9.86 -0.55
N SER A 50 -7.47 -9.64 0.71
CA SER A 50 -8.10 -8.40 1.12
C SER A 50 -7.11 -7.23 1.11
N ASN A 51 -7.62 -6.01 1.01
CA ASN A 51 -6.81 -4.79 1.03
C ASN A 51 -5.90 -4.71 2.26
N ALA A 52 -6.40 -5.13 3.43
CA ALA A 52 -5.61 -5.22 4.65
C ALA A 52 -4.46 -6.23 4.57
N ALA A 53 -4.68 -7.39 3.94
CA ALA A 53 -3.64 -8.40 3.76
C ALA A 53 -2.57 -7.92 2.75
N VAL A 54 -2.98 -7.29 1.65
CA VAL A 54 -2.08 -6.66 0.68
C VAL A 54 -1.23 -5.57 1.35
N THR A 55 -1.87 -4.69 2.13
CA THR A 55 -1.19 -3.63 2.90
C THR A 55 -0.10 -4.19 3.81
N ARG A 56 -0.43 -5.20 4.62
CA ARG A 56 0.53 -5.87 5.50
C ARG A 56 1.70 -6.49 4.74
N ARG A 57 1.47 -7.02 3.53
CA ARG A 57 2.55 -7.58 2.71
C ARG A 57 3.49 -6.50 2.17
N ILE A 58 2.95 -5.37 1.72
CA ILE A 58 3.76 -4.23 1.27
C ILE A 58 4.67 -3.79 2.43
N ILE A 59 4.10 -3.61 3.62
CA ILE A 59 4.83 -3.08 4.79
C ILE A 59 5.76 -4.12 5.41
N SER A 60 5.43 -5.41 5.33
CA SER A 60 6.36 -6.47 5.72
C SER A 60 7.54 -6.59 4.76
N LYS A 61 7.40 -6.13 3.51
CA LYS A 61 8.41 -6.27 2.47
C LYS A 61 9.34 -5.07 2.37
N PHE A 62 8.81 -3.88 2.59
CA PHE A 62 9.49 -2.60 2.45
C PHE A 62 9.58 -1.89 3.80
N THR A 63 10.52 -0.95 3.97
CA THR A 63 10.47 -0.06 5.14
C THR A 63 9.23 0.80 5.08
N GLU A 64 8.76 1.36 6.20
CA GLU A 64 7.53 2.16 6.25
C GLU A 64 7.50 3.28 5.18
N LYS A 65 8.64 3.97 5.02
CA LYS A 65 8.80 5.03 4.01
C LYS A 65 8.75 4.49 2.58
N ASP A 66 9.43 3.37 2.34
CA ASP A 66 9.50 2.75 1.01
C ASP A 66 8.16 2.10 0.62
N ALA A 67 7.40 1.59 1.60
CA ALA A 67 6.07 1.03 1.41
C ALA A 67 5.10 2.08 0.85
N VAL A 68 5.08 3.27 1.45
CA VAL A 68 4.24 4.39 0.98
C VAL A 68 4.70 4.87 -0.39
N ALA A 69 6.01 5.03 -0.58
CA ALA A 69 6.57 5.47 -1.87
C ALA A 69 6.21 4.49 -3.00
N HIS A 70 6.42 3.19 -2.81
CA HIS A 70 6.07 2.18 -3.80
C HIS A 70 4.56 2.07 -4.04
N THR A 71 3.74 2.24 -3.01
CA THR A 71 2.28 2.26 -3.17
C THR A 71 1.87 3.44 -4.05
N ALA A 72 2.40 4.64 -3.80
CA ALA A 72 2.14 5.83 -4.61
C ALA A 72 2.65 5.66 -6.07
N GLU A 73 3.83 5.07 -6.27
CA GLU A 73 4.35 4.76 -7.61
C GLU A 73 3.42 3.80 -8.37
N VAL A 74 2.91 2.76 -7.71
CA VAL A 74 1.98 1.80 -8.33
C VAL A 74 0.66 2.48 -8.68
N LEU A 75 0.11 3.32 -7.79
CA LEU A 75 -1.09 4.12 -8.03
C LEU A 75 -0.92 5.03 -9.26
N ARG A 76 0.19 5.77 -9.35
CA ARG A 76 0.50 6.59 -10.55
C ARG A 76 0.60 5.75 -11.82
N ALA A 77 1.16 4.55 -11.72
CA ALA A 77 1.33 3.67 -12.87
C ALA A 77 0.03 3.01 -13.36
N ILE A 78 -1.07 3.12 -12.60
CA ILE A 78 -2.42 2.72 -13.01
C ILE A 78 -3.34 3.93 -13.25
N ASP A 79 -2.75 5.13 -13.40
CA ASP A 79 -3.41 6.42 -13.62
C ASP A 79 -4.20 6.99 -12.43
N GLU A 80 -4.10 6.39 -11.24
CA GLU A 80 -4.69 6.85 -9.97
C GLU A 80 -3.79 7.92 -9.32
N ASN A 81 -3.54 9.01 -10.05
CA ASN A 81 -2.61 10.05 -9.65
C ASN A 81 -3.09 10.81 -8.41
N LYS A 82 -4.41 11.01 -8.28
CA LYS A 82 -4.99 11.72 -7.15
C LYS A 82 -4.78 10.94 -5.86
N GLU A 83 -5.05 9.65 -5.90
CA GLU A 83 -4.92 8.72 -4.78
C GLU A 83 -3.44 8.61 -4.36
N ALA A 84 -2.51 8.64 -5.32
CA ALA A 84 -1.08 8.67 -5.05
C ALA A 84 -0.63 9.97 -4.36
N ASP A 85 -1.17 11.11 -4.78
CA ASP A 85 -0.84 12.42 -4.22
C ASP A 85 -1.46 12.60 -2.83
N ASP A 86 -2.73 12.21 -2.65
CA ASP A 86 -3.42 12.18 -1.35
C ASP A 86 -2.65 11.31 -0.34
N LEU A 87 -2.18 10.14 -0.78
CA LEU A 87 -1.35 9.24 0.03
C LEU A 87 -0.01 9.89 0.42
N GLY A 88 0.66 10.55 -0.53
CA GLY A 88 1.93 11.24 -0.29
C GLY A 88 1.79 12.43 0.66
N GLU A 89 0.76 13.25 0.48
CA GLU A 89 0.45 14.37 1.38
C GLU A 89 0.14 13.90 2.80
N ALA A 90 -0.67 12.84 2.93
CA ALA A 90 -1.04 12.31 4.24
C ALA A 90 0.17 11.75 4.99
N HIS A 91 1.13 11.14 4.28
CA HIS A 91 2.38 10.68 4.87
C HIS A 91 3.32 11.84 5.23
N ALA A 92 3.35 12.93 4.45
CA ALA A 92 4.20 14.10 4.70
C ALA A 92 3.73 14.96 5.90
N ARG A 93 2.45 14.90 6.25
CA ARG A 93 1.86 15.62 7.41
C ARG A 93 2.10 14.91 8.76
N LYS A 94 2.79 13.76 8.76
CA LYS A 94 2.89 12.80 9.86
C LYS A 94 4.04 13.09 10.82
#